data_AF-A0A1J3J1R5-F1
#
_entry.id   AF-A0A1J3J1R5-F1
#
_cell.length_a   1.000
_cell.length_b   1.000
_cell.length_c   1.000
_cell.angle_alpha   90.00
_cell.angle_beta   90.00
_cell.angle_gamma   90.00
#
_symmetry.space_group_name_H-M   'P 1'
#
loop_
_entity.id
_entity.type
_entity.pdbx_description
1 polymer ?
#
loop_
_entity_poly.entity_id
_entity_poly.type
_entity_poly.pdbx_seq_one_letter_code
_entity_poly.pdbx_strand_id
1 'polypeptide(L)'
;MLNLANLAEEVQIAYRRRIKKLKKGDFVDESSATTESDIEETFKRLVSDLGKSPEEIFDALKNQTVDLVLTAHPTQSVRRSLLQKHGRIRDCLAQLYAKDITPDDKQELDESLQREIQAAFRTDEIRRTPPTPQDEMRAGMSYFHETIWNGVPKFLRRVDTALKNIGIDERVPYNAPLIQFSSWMGGDRDGNPRVTPEVTRDVCLLARMMAANLYYNQIENLMFELSMWR
;
A
#
# COMPACT_ATOMS: atom_id res chain seq x y z
N MET A 1 17.17 -1.29 16.68
CA MET A 1 17.94 -2.17 15.75
C MET A 1 17.01 -3.06 14.93
N LEU A 2 16.10 -3.84 15.55
CA LEU A 2 15.17 -4.70 14.81
C LEU A 2 14.35 -3.95 13.74
N ASN A 3 13.78 -2.79 14.09
CA ASN A 3 13.02 -1.97 13.12
C ASN A 3 13.87 -1.57 11.90
N LEU A 4 15.16 -1.23 12.09
CA LEU A 4 16.05 -0.91 10.96
C LEU A 4 16.34 -2.13 10.09
N ALA A 5 16.47 -3.32 10.69
CA ALA A 5 16.63 -4.57 9.93
C ALA A 5 15.38 -4.85 9.07
N ASN A 6 14.18 -4.64 9.62
CA ASN A 6 12.93 -4.78 8.87
C ASN A 6 12.85 -3.76 7.73
N LEU A 7 13.24 -2.49 7.94
CA LEU A 7 13.27 -1.48 6.86
C LEU A 7 14.26 -1.85 5.76
N ALA A 8 15.42 -2.41 6.11
CA ALA A 8 16.39 -2.90 5.13
C ALA A 8 15.84 -4.09 4.34
N GLU A 9 15.13 -5.02 5.00
CA GLU A 9 14.44 -6.12 4.34
C GLU A 9 13.34 -5.63 3.39
N GLU A 10 12.52 -4.65 3.80
CA GLU A 10 11.49 -4.03 2.97
C GLU A 10 12.09 -3.44 1.69
N VAL A 11 13.21 -2.69 1.79
CA VAL A 11 13.92 -2.15 0.62
C VAL A 11 14.47 -3.28 -0.24
N GLN A 12 15.11 -4.28 0.36
CA GLN A 12 15.66 -5.42 -0.38
C GLN A 12 14.58 -6.18 -1.14
N ILE A 13 13.38 -6.36 -0.58
CA ILE A 13 12.24 -7.00 -1.24
C ILE A 13 11.71 -6.10 -2.37
N ALA A 14 11.52 -4.81 -2.12
CA ALA A 14 10.96 -3.86 -3.08
C ALA A 14 11.80 -3.71 -4.35
N TYR A 15 13.14 -3.76 -4.23
CA TYR A 15 14.07 -3.61 -5.35
C TYR A 15 14.64 -4.95 -5.85
N ARG A 16 14.16 -6.09 -5.34
CA ARG A 16 14.61 -7.40 -5.80
C ARG A 16 14.20 -7.62 -7.25
N ARG A 17 15.19 -7.84 -8.11
CA ARG A 17 14.93 -8.24 -9.51
C ARG A 17 14.20 -9.58 -9.55
N ARG A 18 13.05 -9.65 -10.24
CA ARG A 18 12.38 -10.93 -10.55
C ARG A 18 13.21 -11.73 -11.58
N ILE A 19 13.48 -13.00 -11.30
CA ILE A 19 14.27 -13.90 -12.14
C ILE A 19 13.37 -15.03 -12.63
N LYS A 20 12.93 -14.96 -13.90
CA LYS A 20 12.00 -15.95 -14.48
C LYS A 20 12.50 -17.40 -14.42
N LYS A 21 13.82 -17.61 -14.44
CA LYS A 21 14.44 -18.95 -14.34
C LYS A 21 14.25 -19.65 -12.98
N LEU A 22 13.80 -18.93 -11.95
CA LEU A 22 13.49 -19.53 -10.65
C LEU A 22 12.13 -20.26 -10.64
N LYS A 23 11.26 -19.97 -11.62
CA LYS A 23 9.94 -20.61 -11.72
C LYS A 23 10.07 -22.07 -12.13
N LYS A 24 9.35 -22.95 -11.44
CA LYS A 24 9.26 -24.38 -11.74
C LYS A 24 8.16 -24.70 -12.76
N GLY A 25 7.19 -23.80 -12.94
CA GLY A 25 6.08 -23.96 -13.88
C GLY A 25 4.88 -24.71 -13.30
N ASP A 26 4.80 -24.83 -11.96
CA ASP A 26 3.67 -25.44 -11.27
C ASP A 26 3.11 -24.50 -10.18
N PHE A 27 2.07 -24.96 -9.47
CA PHE A 27 1.39 -24.16 -8.45
C PHE A 27 2.28 -23.76 -7.25
N VAL A 28 3.43 -24.41 -7.06
CA VAL A 28 4.38 -24.09 -5.97
C VAL A 28 5.01 -22.72 -6.19
N ASP A 29 5.10 -22.26 -7.45
CA ASP A 29 5.64 -20.93 -7.75
C ASP A 29 4.85 -19.80 -7.07
N GLU A 30 3.55 -20.00 -6.85
CA GLU A 30 2.65 -18.99 -6.26
C GLU A 30 2.83 -18.83 -4.74
N SER A 31 3.63 -19.68 -4.08
CA SER A 31 3.83 -19.60 -2.63
C SER A 31 4.92 -18.61 -2.20
N SER A 32 5.63 -17.98 -3.15
CA SER A 32 6.71 -17.03 -2.86
C SER A 32 6.67 -15.85 -3.84
N ALA A 33 6.79 -14.63 -3.31
CA ALA A 33 6.83 -13.40 -4.11
C ALA A 33 7.97 -13.37 -5.15
N THR A 34 9.01 -14.20 -4.98
CA THR A 34 10.11 -14.32 -5.96
C THR A 34 9.71 -15.05 -7.24
N THR A 35 8.68 -15.89 -7.16
CA THR A 35 8.25 -16.83 -8.22
C THR A 35 6.78 -16.68 -8.59
N GLU A 36 5.97 -16.01 -7.79
CA GLU A 36 4.54 -15.82 -8.05
C GLU A 36 4.30 -15.15 -9.42
N SER A 37 3.16 -15.45 -10.02
CA SER A 37 2.72 -14.79 -11.24
C SER A 37 2.23 -13.39 -10.95
N ASP A 38 2.66 -12.43 -11.77
CA ASP A 38 1.97 -11.14 -11.80
C ASP A 38 0.60 -11.25 -12.50
N ILE A 39 -0.16 -10.16 -12.52
CA ILE A 39 -1.51 -10.15 -13.08
C ILE A 39 -1.53 -10.47 -14.58
N GLU A 40 -0.50 -10.06 -15.33
CA GLU A 40 -0.42 -10.33 -16.77
C GLU A 40 -0.04 -11.79 -17.04
N GLU A 41 0.91 -12.34 -16.28
CA GLU A 41 1.25 -13.77 -16.33
C GLU A 41 0.03 -14.64 -15.97
N THR A 42 -0.77 -14.20 -15.00
CA THR A 42 -2.03 -14.85 -14.63
C THR A 42 -3.03 -14.84 -15.78
N PHE A 43 -3.28 -13.68 -16.41
CA PHE A 43 -4.18 -13.59 -17.55
C PHE A 43 -3.72 -14.43 -18.74
N LYS A 44 -2.41 -14.40 -19.04
CA LYS A 44 -1.84 -15.22 -20.11
C LYS A 44 -2.06 -16.71 -19.86
N ARG A 45 -1.81 -17.19 -18.63
CA ARG A 45 -2.08 -18.59 -18.24
C ARG A 45 -3.56 -18.95 -18.36
N LEU A 46 -4.48 -18.05 -17.99
CA LEU A 46 -5.92 -18.29 -18.17
C LEU A 46 -6.29 -18.48 -19.65
N VAL A 47 -5.70 -17.68 -20.54
CA VAL A 47 -5.93 -17.79 -21.98
C VAL A 47 -5.24 -19.02 -22.58
N SER A 48 -3.93 -19.20 -22.35
CA SER A 48 -3.13 -20.22 -23.02
C SER A 48 -3.35 -21.63 -22.47
N ASP A 49 -3.45 -21.77 -21.15
CA ASP A 49 -3.38 -23.08 -20.50
C ASP A 49 -4.77 -23.57 -20.09
N LEU A 50 -5.66 -22.64 -19.71
CA LEU A 50 -7.05 -22.97 -19.33
C LEU A 50 -8.08 -22.67 -20.44
N GLY A 51 -7.66 -22.13 -21.58
CA GLY A 51 -8.51 -21.90 -22.74
C GLY A 51 -9.65 -20.89 -22.51
N LYS A 52 -9.47 -19.94 -21.59
CA LYS A 52 -10.45 -18.87 -21.35
C LYS A 52 -10.30 -17.77 -22.39
N SER A 53 -11.42 -17.28 -22.89
CA SER A 53 -11.44 -16.12 -23.77
C SER A 53 -11.07 -14.83 -22.99
N PRO A 54 -10.41 -13.85 -23.62
CA PRO A 54 -10.14 -12.55 -23.00
C PRO A 54 -11.41 -11.86 -22.47
N GLU A 55 -12.54 -12.03 -23.15
CA GLU A 55 -13.84 -11.46 -22.78
C GLU A 55 -14.38 -12.08 -21.47
N GLU A 56 -14.24 -13.40 -21.28
CA GLU A 56 -14.60 -14.07 -20.02
C GLU A 56 -13.75 -13.54 -18.85
N ILE A 57 -12.46 -13.31 -19.05
CA ILE A 57 -11.56 -12.77 -18.02
C ILE A 57 -11.97 -11.34 -17.65
N PHE A 58 -12.26 -10.52 -18.66
CA PHE A 58 -12.70 -9.15 -18.46
C PHE A 58 -14.05 -9.08 -17.72
N ASP A 59 -15.00 -9.94 -18.08
CA ASP A 59 -16.30 -10.00 -17.41
C ASP A 59 -16.20 -10.51 -15.97
N ALA A 60 -15.35 -11.51 -15.72
CA ALA A 60 -15.06 -11.97 -14.37
C ALA A 60 -14.46 -10.85 -13.49
N LEU A 61 -13.51 -10.08 -14.03
CA LEU A 61 -12.91 -8.96 -13.30
C LEU A 61 -13.93 -7.88 -12.94
N LYS A 62 -14.83 -7.51 -13.85
CA LYS A 62 -15.86 -6.49 -13.55
C LYS A 62 -16.74 -6.87 -12.36
N ASN A 63 -16.92 -8.17 -12.12
CA ASN A 63 -17.78 -8.72 -11.07
C ASN A 63 -16.99 -9.21 -9.83
N GLN A 64 -15.66 -9.10 -9.85
CA GLN A 64 -14.82 -9.51 -8.73
C GLN A 64 -14.68 -8.37 -7.71
N THR A 65 -14.72 -8.72 -6.42
CA THR A 65 -14.35 -7.83 -5.33
C THR A 65 -13.47 -8.55 -4.33
N VAL A 66 -12.34 -7.94 -3.99
CA VAL A 66 -11.51 -8.32 -2.84
C VAL A 66 -11.69 -7.27 -1.77
N ASP A 67 -12.24 -7.65 -0.61
CA ASP A 67 -12.36 -6.76 0.56
C ASP A 67 -11.28 -7.07 1.61
N LEU A 68 -10.42 -6.09 1.87
CA LEU A 68 -9.34 -6.18 2.85
C LEU A 68 -9.78 -5.52 4.16
N VAL A 69 -10.00 -6.33 5.19
CA VAL A 69 -10.45 -5.87 6.52
C VAL A 69 -9.24 -5.53 7.40
N LEU A 70 -9.05 -4.25 7.72
CA LEU A 70 -8.01 -3.79 8.63
C LEU A 70 -8.39 -4.02 10.09
N THR A 71 -7.47 -4.60 10.85
CA THR A 71 -7.62 -4.85 12.28
C THR A 71 -6.61 -4.03 13.09
N ALA A 72 -6.90 -3.81 14.38
CA ALA A 72 -5.94 -3.18 15.27
C ALA A 72 -4.68 -4.05 15.41
N HIS A 73 -3.51 -3.43 15.50
CA HIS A 73 -2.27 -4.15 15.79
C HIS A 73 -2.20 -4.44 17.30
N PRO A 74 -2.00 -5.70 17.74
CA PRO A 74 -2.16 -6.10 19.14
C PRO A 74 -1.18 -5.40 20.10
N THR A 75 -0.01 -4.98 19.62
CA THR A 75 1.07 -4.44 20.47
C THR A 75 1.63 -3.09 20.06
N GLN A 76 1.32 -2.57 18.86
CA GLN A 76 2.05 -1.42 18.28
C GLN A 76 1.16 -0.60 17.35
N SER A 77 0.58 0.47 17.89
CA SER A 77 -0.05 1.53 17.08
C SER A 77 1.02 2.52 16.61
N VAL A 78 1.68 2.23 15.49
CA VAL A 78 2.71 3.10 14.89
C VAL A 78 2.05 4.43 14.45
N ARG A 79 2.60 5.55 14.92
CA ARG A 79 2.11 6.89 14.54
C ARG A 79 2.53 7.25 13.12
N ARG A 80 1.70 8.01 12.40
CA ARG A 80 2.01 8.53 11.06
C ARG A 80 3.39 9.19 10.96
N SER A 81 3.77 10.00 11.95
CA SER A 81 5.08 10.67 11.98
C SER A 81 6.25 9.69 11.97
N LEU A 82 6.07 8.51 12.54
CA LEU A 82 7.09 7.46 12.56
C LEU A 82 7.12 6.69 11.24
N LEU A 83 5.96 6.38 10.66
CA LEU A 83 5.86 5.81 9.30
C LEU A 83 6.58 6.69 8.27
N GLN A 84 6.45 8.02 8.39
CA GLN A 84 7.15 8.97 7.51
C GLN A 84 8.67 8.96 7.73
N LYS A 85 9.14 8.81 8.97
CA LYS A 85 10.59 8.66 9.26
C LYS A 85 11.11 7.36 8.66
N HIS A 86 10.39 6.26 8.84
CA HIS A 86 10.71 4.99 8.22
C HIS A 86 10.72 5.08 6.69
N GLY A 87 9.77 5.80 6.08
CA GLY A 87 9.77 6.13 4.65
C GLY A 87 11.04 6.82 4.21
N ARG A 88 11.41 7.93 4.86
CA ARG A 88 12.64 8.66 4.52
C ARG A 88 13.91 7.82 4.71
N ILE A 89 13.97 6.95 5.72
CA ILE A 89 15.08 6.00 5.90
C ILE A 89 15.16 5.04 4.70
N ARG A 90 14.02 4.46 4.28
CA ARG A 90 13.98 3.58 3.10
C ARG A 90 14.39 4.31 1.82
N ASP A 91 13.93 5.55 1.65
CA ASP A 91 14.25 6.36 0.48
C ASP A 91 15.75 6.68 0.42
N CYS A 92 16.37 7.03 1.55
CA CYS A 92 17.82 7.25 1.63
C CYS A 92 18.59 5.97 1.30
N LEU A 93 18.17 4.82 1.87
CA LEU A 93 18.79 3.53 1.56
C LEU A 93 18.67 3.16 0.07
N ALA A 94 17.51 3.37 -0.54
CA ALA A 94 17.33 3.09 -1.96
C ALA A 94 18.22 3.98 -2.85
N GLN A 95 18.38 5.26 -2.50
CA GLN A 95 19.18 6.22 -3.27
C GLN A 95 20.68 6.01 -3.08
N LEU A 96 21.16 5.67 -1.88
CA LEU A 96 22.58 5.46 -1.58
C LEU A 96 23.23 4.33 -2.40
N TYR A 97 22.43 3.35 -2.84
CA TYR A 97 22.87 2.23 -3.66
C TYR A 97 22.47 2.36 -5.13
N ALA A 98 22.09 3.57 -5.57
CA ALA A 98 21.93 3.87 -6.98
C ALA A 98 23.26 3.69 -7.72
N LYS A 99 23.21 3.22 -8.97
CA LYS A 99 24.38 2.80 -9.73
C LYS A 99 25.38 3.92 -10.01
N ASP A 100 24.88 5.12 -10.29
CA ASP A 100 25.67 6.26 -10.80
C ASP A 100 25.53 7.49 -9.88
N ILE A 101 25.69 7.30 -8.57
CA ILE A 101 25.62 8.39 -7.57
C ILE A 101 26.95 9.14 -7.46
N THR A 102 26.91 10.47 -7.35
CA THR A 102 28.12 11.28 -7.14
C THR A 102 28.63 11.18 -5.69
N PRO A 103 29.92 11.44 -5.43
CA PRO A 103 30.46 11.42 -4.06
C PRO A 103 29.76 12.42 -3.13
N ASP A 104 29.45 13.61 -3.62
CA ASP A 104 28.81 14.67 -2.83
C ASP A 104 27.35 14.29 -2.49
N ASP A 105 26.57 13.82 -3.47
CA ASP A 105 25.20 13.34 -3.23
C ASP A 105 25.18 12.18 -2.21
N LYS A 106 26.17 11.28 -2.31
CA LYS A 106 26.30 10.15 -1.38
C LYS A 106 26.59 10.64 0.04
N GLN A 107 27.45 11.64 0.20
CA GLN A 107 27.75 12.23 1.50
C GLN A 107 26.50 12.89 2.10
N GLU A 108 25.77 13.68 1.32
CA GLU A 108 24.53 14.33 1.78
C GLU A 108 23.45 13.30 2.17
N LEU A 109 23.31 12.21 1.41
CA LEU A 109 22.39 11.12 1.74
C LEU A 109 22.79 10.36 3.00
N ASP A 110 24.10 10.16 3.25
CA ASP A 110 24.59 9.51 4.47
C ASP A 110 24.27 10.39 5.71
N GLU A 111 24.55 11.69 5.62
CA GLU A 111 24.18 12.66 6.65
C GLU A 111 22.66 12.69 6.90
N SER A 112 21.86 12.65 5.83
CA SER A 112 20.40 12.58 5.92
C SER A 112 19.91 11.29 6.59
N LEU A 113 20.51 10.14 6.24
CA LEU A 113 20.19 8.84 6.84
C LEU A 113 20.48 8.84 8.34
N GLN A 114 21.66 9.31 8.74
CA GLN A 114 22.05 9.44 10.15
C GLN A 114 21.06 10.31 10.93
N ARG A 115 20.67 11.46 10.34
CA ARG A 115 19.68 12.38 10.92
C ARG A 115 18.31 11.73 11.10
N GLU A 116 17.81 11.00 10.11
CA GLU A 116 16.50 10.33 10.21
C GLU A 116 16.52 9.17 11.21
N ILE A 117 17.59 8.38 11.27
CA ILE A 117 17.77 7.33 12.27
C ILE A 117 17.78 7.93 13.67
N GLN A 118 18.54 9.01 13.89
CA GLN A 118 18.58 9.68 15.19
C GLN A 118 17.21 10.26 15.56
N ALA A 119 16.50 10.85 14.60
CA ALA A 119 15.17 11.39 14.83
C ALA A 119 14.14 10.30 15.18
N ALA A 120 14.20 9.14 14.53
CA ALA A 120 13.37 7.99 14.87
C ALA A 120 13.72 7.45 16.26
N PHE A 121 15.00 7.29 16.57
CA PHE A 121 15.47 6.79 17.87
C PHE A 121 15.08 7.70 19.05
N ARG A 122 15.13 9.02 18.87
CA ARG A 122 14.72 10.00 19.90
C ARG A 122 13.20 10.20 19.99
N THR A 123 12.42 9.56 19.12
CA THR A 123 10.97 9.57 19.18
C THR A 123 10.50 8.28 19.85
N ASP A 124 9.82 8.36 20.99
CA ASP A 124 9.25 7.19 21.66
C ASP A 124 8.28 6.44 20.72
N GLU A 125 8.74 5.34 20.13
CA GLU A 125 7.95 4.45 19.26
C GLU A 125 6.95 3.64 20.08
N ILE A 126 7.39 3.17 21.25
CA ILE A 126 6.57 2.42 22.20
C ILE A 126 5.84 3.41 23.10
N ARG A 127 4.51 3.44 22.99
CA ARG A 127 3.70 4.27 23.88
C ARG A 127 3.76 3.70 25.30
N ARG A 128 4.02 4.58 26.27
CA ARG A 128 3.97 4.24 27.70
C ARG A 128 2.53 3.96 28.19
N THR A 129 1.55 4.53 27.50
CA THR A 129 0.12 4.30 27.75
C THR A 129 -0.52 3.57 26.56
N PRO A 130 -1.40 2.60 26.81
CA PRO A 130 -2.16 1.94 25.75
C PRO A 130 -2.92 2.99 24.91
N PRO A 131 -2.94 2.85 23.57
CA PRO A 131 -3.74 3.73 22.73
C PRO A 131 -5.24 3.58 23.04
N THR A 132 -5.99 4.66 22.84
CA THR A 132 -7.45 4.58 22.81
C THR A 132 -7.91 3.89 21.52
N PRO A 133 -9.13 3.31 21.46
CA PRO A 133 -9.64 2.75 20.21
C PRO A 133 -9.68 3.77 19.06
N GLN A 134 -9.93 5.05 19.36
CA GLN A 134 -9.85 6.13 18.36
C GLN A 134 -8.40 6.34 17.85
N ASP A 135 -7.39 6.19 18.71
CA ASP A 135 -5.99 6.26 18.30
C ASP A 135 -5.57 5.10 17.40
N GLU A 136 -6.03 3.88 17.70
CA GLU A 136 -5.77 2.70 16.87
C GLU A 136 -6.38 2.90 15.47
N MET A 137 -7.62 3.39 15.39
CA MET A 137 -8.24 3.73 14.11
C MET A 137 -7.42 4.77 13.33
N ARG A 138 -6.98 5.86 13.98
CA ARG A 138 -6.13 6.88 13.32
C ARG A 138 -4.80 6.32 12.83
N ALA A 139 -4.19 5.41 13.59
CA ALA A 139 -2.96 4.75 13.18
C ALA A 139 -3.18 3.83 11.98
N GLY A 140 -4.24 3.01 11.99
CA GLY A 140 -4.59 2.17 10.84
C GLY A 140 -4.83 2.98 9.57
N MET A 141 -5.54 4.11 9.68
CA MET A 141 -5.79 5.01 8.55
C MET A 141 -4.52 5.70 8.01
N SER A 142 -3.40 5.66 8.74
CA SER A 142 -2.15 6.25 8.27
C SER A 142 -1.60 5.52 7.04
N TYR A 143 -1.84 4.21 6.91
CA TYR A 143 -1.45 3.46 5.70
C TYR A 143 -2.24 3.87 4.46
N PHE A 144 -3.50 4.32 4.61
CA PHE A 144 -4.24 4.91 3.49
C PHE A 144 -3.55 6.15 2.97
N HIS A 145 -3.22 7.05 3.88
CA HIS A 145 -2.59 8.31 3.52
C HIS A 145 -1.20 8.11 2.90
N GLU A 146 -0.40 7.19 3.44
CA GLU A 146 1.00 7.05 3.03
C GLU A 146 1.19 6.14 1.79
N THR A 147 0.38 5.09 1.60
CA THR A 147 0.60 4.11 0.51
C THR A 147 -0.65 3.71 -0.28
N ILE A 148 -1.74 3.34 0.39
CA ILE A 148 -2.88 2.68 -0.29
C ILE A 148 -3.60 3.65 -1.24
N TRP A 149 -3.78 4.91 -0.84
CA TRP A 149 -4.48 5.93 -1.65
C TRP A 149 -3.90 6.07 -3.06
N ASN A 150 -2.56 6.11 -3.17
CA ASN A 150 -1.87 6.18 -4.45
C ASN A 150 -1.65 4.78 -5.08
N GLY A 151 -1.59 3.74 -4.25
CA GLY A 151 -1.35 2.35 -4.67
C GLY A 151 -2.50 1.75 -5.47
N VAL A 152 -3.75 1.95 -5.04
CA VAL A 152 -4.94 1.41 -5.71
C VAL A 152 -5.05 1.87 -7.17
N PRO A 153 -5.08 3.18 -7.50
CA PRO A 153 -5.17 3.62 -8.90
C PRO A 153 -3.95 3.20 -9.73
N LYS A 154 -2.76 3.09 -9.13
CA LYS A 154 -1.56 2.58 -9.81
C LYS A 154 -1.69 1.10 -10.17
N PHE A 155 -2.25 0.28 -9.28
CA PHE A 155 -2.53 -1.12 -9.54
C PHE A 155 -3.64 -1.30 -10.58
N LEU A 156 -4.75 -0.56 -10.49
CA LEU A 156 -5.83 -0.62 -11.50
C LEU A 156 -5.32 -0.26 -12.90
N ARG A 157 -4.41 0.73 -13.00
CA ARG A 157 -3.74 1.05 -14.27
C ARG A 157 -2.86 -0.11 -14.79
N ARG A 158 -2.27 -0.92 -13.91
CA ARG A 158 -1.55 -2.15 -14.29
C ARG A 158 -2.51 -3.21 -14.83
N VAL A 159 -3.70 -3.34 -14.24
CA VAL A 159 -4.75 -4.24 -14.74
C VAL A 159 -5.15 -3.83 -16.16
N ASP A 160 -5.39 -2.54 -16.42
CA ASP A 160 -5.67 -2.04 -17.77
C ASP A 160 -4.57 -2.42 -18.78
N THR A 161 -3.30 -2.30 -18.39
CA THR A 161 -2.16 -2.71 -19.24
C THR A 161 -2.18 -4.21 -19.53
N ALA A 162 -2.44 -5.04 -18.51
CA ALA A 162 -2.49 -6.49 -18.66
C ALA A 162 -3.67 -6.94 -19.56
N LEU A 163 -4.82 -6.27 -19.45
CA LEU A 163 -5.98 -6.50 -20.31
C LEU A 163 -5.68 -6.20 -21.79
N LYS A 164 -5.04 -5.06 -22.08
CA LYS A 164 -4.59 -4.72 -23.45
C LYS A 164 -3.65 -5.78 -24.02
N ASN A 165 -2.75 -6.32 -23.20
CA ASN A 165 -1.78 -7.32 -23.63
C ASN A 165 -2.40 -8.71 -23.93
N ILE A 166 -3.65 -8.95 -23.53
CA ILE A 166 -4.43 -10.14 -23.93
C ILE A 166 -5.50 -9.85 -24.99
N GLY A 167 -5.54 -8.63 -25.53
CA GLY A 167 -6.44 -8.25 -26.63
C GLY A 167 -7.69 -7.45 -26.24
N ILE A 168 -7.86 -7.07 -24.97
CA ILE A 168 -8.97 -6.22 -24.52
C ILE A 168 -8.54 -4.74 -24.54
N ASP A 169 -9.08 -3.94 -25.47
CA ASP A 169 -8.70 -2.52 -25.59
C ASP A 169 -9.40 -1.61 -24.57
N GLU A 170 -10.47 -2.10 -23.95
CA GLU A 170 -11.22 -1.43 -22.89
C GLU A 170 -10.44 -1.38 -21.56
N ARG A 171 -10.69 -0.33 -20.78
CA ARG A 171 -10.20 -0.25 -19.40
C ARG A 171 -11.21 -0.91 -18.45
N VAL A 172 -10.73 -1.31 -17.27
CA VAL A 172 -11.66 -1.67 -16.19
C VAL A 172 -12.56 -0.47 -15.91
N PRO A 173 -13.91 -0.63 -15.89
CA PRO A 173 -14.82 0.46 -15.58
C PRO A 173 -14.45 1.11 -14.24
N TYR A 174 -14.34 2.44 -14.20
CA TYR A 174 -13.89 3.18 -13.00
C TYR A 174 -14.84 3.02 -11.81
N ASN A 175 -16.05 2.53 -12.02
CA ASN A 175 -17.06 2.25 -11.01
C ASN A 175 -17.06 0.77 -10.53
N ALA A 176 -16.20 -0.09 -11.08
CA ALA A 176 -16.07 -1.48 -10.63
C ALA A 176 -15.31 -1.53 -9.28
N PRO A 177 -15.91 -2.08 -8.20
CA PRO A 177 -15.29 -2.11 -6.88
C PRO A 177 -14.31 -3.30 -6.73
N LEU A 178 -13.27 -3.33 -7.56
CA LEU A 178 -12.34 -4.47 -7.64
C LEU A 178 -11.61 -4.73 -6.31
N ILE A 179 -11.25 -3.66 -5.61
CA ILE A 179 -10.62 -3.68 -4.29
C ILE A 179 -11.43 -2.77 -3.37
N GLN A 180 -11.83 -3.30 -2.22
CA GLN A 180 -12.48 -2.56 -1.14
C GLN A 180 -11.67 -2.74 0.15
N PHE A 181 -11.89 -1.83 1.08
CA PHE A 181 -11.29 -1.90 2.39
C PHE A 181 -12.33 -1.65 3.47
N SER A 182 -12.29 -2.51 4.48
CA SER A 182 -13.14 -2.46 5.66
C SER A 182 -12.27 -2.32 6.91
N SER A 183 -12.87 -2.04 8.06
CA SER A 183 -12.13 -1.89 9.31
C SER A 183 -12.92 -2.44 10.50
N TRP A 184 -12.24 -3.15 11.39
CA TRP A 184 -12.76 -3.55 12.70
C TRP A 184 -12.41 -2.56 13.83
N MET A 185 -11.50 -1.63 13.59
CA MET A 185 -11.03 -0.67 14.61
C MET A 185 -12.17 0.26 15.05
N GLY A 186 -12.60 0.10 16.31
CA GLY A 186 -13.74 0.84 16.89
C GLY A 186 -15.12 0.24 16.57
N GLY A 187 -15.18 -0.86 15.82
CA GLY A 187 -16.40 -1.62 15.54
C GLY A 187 -16.48 -2.93 16.34
N ASP A 188 -15.38 -3.69 16.34
CA ASP A 188 -15.27 -4.94 17.08
C ASP A 188 -15.25 -4.68 18.60
N ARG A 189 -16.23 -5.26 19.28
CA ARG A 189 -16.50 -5.11 20.72
C ARG A 189 -16.51 -6.44 21.45
N ASP A 190 -16.19 -7.54 20.77
CA ASP A 190 -16.14 -8.85 21.40
C ASP A 190 -15.00 -8.88 22.43
N GLY A 191 -15.32 -9.18 23.69
CA GLY A 191 -14.37 -9.21 24.79
C GLY A 191 -13.66 -7.88 25.12
N ASN A 192 -14.05 -6.74 24.53
CA ASN A 192 -13.35 -5.46 24.70
C ASN A 192 -14.29 -4.32 25.16
N PRO A 193 -14.41 -4.08 26.48
CA PRO A 193 -15.32 -3.06 27.02
C PRO A 193 -14.88 -1.62 26.70
N ARG A 194 -13.68 -1.42 26.15
CA ARG A 194 -13.19 -0.09 25.74
C ARG A 194 -13.90 0.42 24.47
N VAL A 195 -14.54 -0.46 23.70
CA VAL A 195 -15.26 -0.08 22.47
C VAL A 195 -16.73 0.20 22.80
N THR A 196 -17.00 1.44 23.20
CA THR A 196 -18.35 1.92 23.54
C THR A 196 -19.12 2.36 22.29
N PRO A 197 -20.46 2.56 22.36
CA PRO A 197 -21.23 3.13 21.25
C PRO A 197 -20.72 4.51 20.77
N GLU A 198 -20.23 5.34 21.71
CA GLU A 198 -19.63 6.64 21.41
C GLU A 198 -18.33 6.47 20.62
N VAL A 199 -17.47 5.52 21.01
CA VAL A 199 -16.25 5.18 20.26
C VAL A 199 -16.58 4.78 18.82
N THR A 200 -17.58 3.91 18.60
CA THR A 200 -18.01 3.52 17.25
C THR A 200 -18.47 4.73 16.44
N ARG A 201 -19.24 5.65 17.05
CA ARG A 201 -19.65 6.91 16.40
C ARG A 201 -18.45 7.78 16.03
N ASP A 202 -17.51 7.94 16.95
CA ASP A 202 -16.31 8.77 16.76
C ASP A 202 -15.47 8.28 15.59
N VAL A 203 -15.20 6.97 15.51
CA VAL A 203 -14.36 6.43 14.43
C VAL A 203 -15.02 6.57 13.06
N CYS A 204 -16.36 6.47 12.97
CA CYS A 204 -17.08 6.75 11.72
C CYS A 204 -16.93 8.22 11.29
N LEU A 205 -17.03 9.16 12.24
CA LEU A 205 -16.83 10.59 11.95
C LEU A 205 -15.39 10.89 11.54
N LEU A 206 -14.41 10.29 12.22
CA LEU A 206 -12.99 10.39 11.87
C LEU A 206 -12.72 9.86 10.45
N ALA A 207 -13.30 8.71 10.08
CA ALA A 207 -13.16 8.15 8.74
C ALA A 207 -13.68 9.12 7.66
N ARG A 208 -14.86 9.71 7.87
CA ARG A 208 -15.44 10.70 6.95
C ARG A 208 -14.57 11.94 6.81
N MET A 209 -14.05 12.46 7.93
CA MET A 209 -13.14 13.62 7.92
C MET A 209 -11.84 13.31 7.18
N MET A 210 -11.24 12.14 7.41
CA MET A 210 -10.01 11.72 6.72
C MET A 210 -10.22 11.55 5.21
N ALA A 211 -11.35 10.95 4.81
CA ALA A 211 -11.71 10.84 3.40
C ALA A 211 -11.86 12.22 2.75
N ALA A 212 -12.59 13.14 3.39
CA ALA A 212 -12.76 14.51 2.90
C ALA A 212 -11.41 15.22 2.71
N ASN A 213 -10.48 15.09 3.66
CA ASN A 213 -9.15 15.67 3.55
C ASN A 213 -8.31 15.09 2.39
N LEU A 214 -8.38 13.77 2.16
CA LEU A 214 -7.69 13.14 1.03
C LEU A 214 -8.23 13.63 -0.31
N TYR A 215 -9.57 13.68 -0.45
CA TYR A 215 -10.19 14.22 -1.66
C TYR A 215 -9.89 15.70 -1.86
N TYR A 216 -9.90 16.50 -0.79
CA TYR A 216 -9.60 17.93 -0.84
C TYR A 216 -8.18 18.19 -1.39
N ASN A 217 -7.16 17.48 -0.89
CA ASN A 217 -5.80 17.63 -1.42
C ASN A 217 -5.68 17.14 -2.88
N GLN A 218 -6.43 16.11 -3.26
CA GLN A 218 -6.38 15.58 -4.63
C GLN A 218 -7.07 16.51 -5.64
N ILE A 219 -8.18 17.15 -5.26
CA ILE A 219 -8.90 18.06 -6.16
C ILE A 219 -8.10 19.34 -6.43
N GLU A 220 -7.34 19.84 -5.45
CA GLU A 220 -6.45 20.99 -5.65
C GLU A 220 -5.41 20.71 -6.75
N ASN A 221 -4.76 19.55 -6.73
CA ASN A 221 -3.82 19.17 -7.80
C ASN A 221 -4.51 19.06 -9.17
N LEU A 222 -5.71 18.49 -9.21
CA LEU A 222 -6.48 18.33 -10.43
C LEU A 222 -6.90 19.68 -11.02
N MET A 223 -7.21 20.68 -10.18
CA MET A 223 -7.47 22.05 -10.63
C MET A 223 -6.26 22.69 -11.33
N PHE A 224 -5.04 22.42 -10.86
CA PHE A 224 -3.82 22.89 -11.53
C PHE A 224 -3.59 22.21 -12.89
N GLU A 225 -3.87 20.91 -12.99
CA GLU A 225 -3.68 20.15 -14.23
C GLU A 225 -4.75 20.47 -15.29
N LEU A 226 -6.01 20.63 -14.89
CA LEU A 226 -7.13 20.90 -15.79
C LEU A 226 -7.24 22.38 -16.18
N SER A 227 -6.17 22.91 -16.77
CA SER A 227 -6.09 24.28 -17.30
C SER A 227 -6.72 24.44 -18.70
N MET A 228 -7.43 23.43 -19.18
CA MET A 228 -8.08 23.44 -20.48
C MET A 228 -9.26 24.43 -20.49
N TRP A 229 -9.41 25.16 -21.60
CA TRP A 229 -10.43 26.21 -21.77
C TRP A 229 -11.53 25.82 -22.78
N ARG A 230 -11.48 24.60 -23.30
CA ARG A 230 -12.48 23.96 -24.17
C ARG A 230 -12.62 22.49 -23.85
#